data_AF-A0A8T3U1Y0-F1
#
_entry.id   AF-A0A8T3U1Y0-F1
#
_cell.length_a   1.000
_cell.length_b   1.000
_cell.length_c   1.000
_cell.angle_alpha   90.00
_cell.angle_beta   90.00
_cell.angle_gamma   90.00
#
_symmetry.space_group_name_H-M   'P 1'
#
loop_
_entity.id
_entity.type
_entity.pdbx_description
1 polymer ?
#
loop_
_entity_poly.entity_id
_entity_poly.type
_entity_poly.pdbx_seq_one_letter_code
_entity_poly.pdbx_strand_id
1 'polypeptide(L)'
;MNLDLISEKNLNNQLTNDMKNNEISKNQNDFIGNMFKNAINFGVDLGLKSLLPDLIEDQVIDIKNSILEGGFKEGVDTLMKKVNEFKNSITGIFTGNFNNIQEINTATKQGGIIKTVSKGLSKGIDTGAKSGIIPKSIGGILKAGKTTMLNEFSNSLESQMRKEIQKFDTLNDLNKKWYDALDQRNFDKMTKYTEKISTLSKDLVKFSNIINETKKIEELHNFIKENNSFDFMVGTDGALMKLD
;
A
#
# COMPACT_ATOMS: atom_id res chain seq x y z
N MET A 1 -38.10 -23.47 11.94
CA MET A 1 -36.97 -22.55 11.69
C MET A 1 -35.87 -23.38 11.05
N ASN A 2 -35.49 -23.07 9.81
CA ASN A 2 -34.76 -23.99 8.94
C ASN A 2 -33.24 -23.97 9.27
N LEU A 3 -32.74 -25.01 9.93
CA LEU A 3 -31.32 -25.12 10.31
C LEU A 3 -30.40 -25.12 9.08
N ASP A 4 -30.88 -25.65 7.95
CA ASP A 4 -30.14 -25.68 6.68
C ASP A 4 -29.94 -24.28 6.09
N LEU A 5 -30.94 -23.39 6.18
CA LEU A 5 -30.81 -21.99 5.75
C LEU A 5 -29.83 -21.21 6.64
N ILE A 6 -29.75 -21.54 7.93
CA ILE A 6 -28.79 -20.92 8.85
C ILE A 6 -27.36 -21.39 8.52
N SER A 7 -27.19 -22.68 8.19
CA SER A 7 -25.92 -23.26 7.77
C SER A 7 -25.41 -22.67 6.44
N GLU A 8 -26.27 -22.58 5.43
CA GLU A 8 -25.94 -21.98 4.12
C GLU A 8 -25.60 -20.49 4.24
N LYS A 9 -26.36 -19.73 5.04
CA LYS A 9 -26.06 -18.30 5.30
C LYS A 9 -24.70 -18.14 6.00
N ASN A 10 -24.38 -18.99 6.96
CA ASN A 10 -23.09 -18.95 7.66
C ASN A 10 -21.92 -19.32 6.74
N LEU A 11 -22.08 -20.33 5.89
CA LEU A 11 -21.06 -20.74 4.92
C LEU A 11 -20.82 -19.65 3.85
N ASN A 12 -21.88 -19.04 3.33
CA ASN A 12 -21.78 -17.94 2.36
C ASN A 12 -21.11 -16.70 2.97
N ASN A 13 -21.39 -16.40 4.25
CA ASN A 13 -20.71 -15.32 4.97
C ASN A 13 -19.21 -15.61 5.16
N GLN A 14 -18.83 -16.85 5.49
CA GLN A 14 -17.43 -17.25 5.59
C GLN A 14 -16.69 -17.14 4.25
N LEU A 15 -17.25 -17.70 3.17
CA LEU A 15 -16.70 -17.61 1.82
C LEU A 15 -16.51 -16.15 1.36
N THR A 16 -17.49 -15.29 1.64
CA THR A 16 -17.41 -13.85 1.31
C THR A 16 -16.29 -13.16 2.09
N ASN A 17 -16.13 -13.50 3.37
CA ASN A 17 -15.06 -12.95 4.21
C ASN A 17 -13.67 -13.42 3.75
N ASP A 18 -13.53 -14.68 3.35
CA ASP A 18 -12.28 -15.24 2.84
C ASP A 18 -11.89 -14.60 1.50
N MET A 19 -12.85 -14.43 0.59
CA MET A 19 -12.64 -13.73 -0.69
C MET A 19 -12.19 -12.27 -0.46
N LYS A 20 -12.87 -11.55 0.44
CA LYS A 20 -12.52 -10.18 0.81
C LYS A 20 -11.12 -10.09 1.43
N ASN A 21 -10.77 -11.03 2.31
CA ASN A 21 -9.45 -11.09 2.94
C ASN A 21 -8.34 -11.37 1.93
N ASN A 22 -8.58 -12.24 0.95
CA ASN A 22 -7.64 -12.53 -0.13
C ASN A 22 -7.42 -11.32 -1.04
N GLU A 23 -8.48 -10.58 -1.37
CA GLU A 23 -8.38 -9.36 -2.17
C GLU A 23 -7.60 -8.26 -1.43
N ILE A 24 -7.85 -8.07 -0.14
CA ILE A 24 -7.10 -7.14 0.72
C ILE A 24 -5.61 -7.53 0.75
N SER A 25 -5.30 -8.81 1.00
CA SER A 25 -3.93 -9.33 1.03
C SER A 25 -3.19 -9.07 -0.28
N LYS A 26 -3.85 -9.35 -1.42
CA LYS A 26 -3.29 -9.10 -2.75
C LYS A 26 -3.04 -7.61 -2.97
N ASN A 27 -4.02 -6.76 -2.66
CA ASN A 27 -3.86 -5.31 -2.82
C ASN A 27 -2.72 -4.75 -1.96
N GLN A 28 -2.59 -5.20 -0.72
CA GLN A 28 -1.47 -4.81 0.17
C GLN A 28 -0.13 -5.28 -0.37
N ASN A 29 -0.04 -6.52 -0.86
CA ASN A 29 1.19 -7.04 -1.45
C ASN A 29 1.59 -6.27 -2.72
N ASP A 30 0.62 -5.97 -3.59
CA ASP A 30 0.84 -5.21 -4.81
C ASP A 30 1.29 -3.77 -4.48
N PHE A 31 0.63 -3.13 -3.52
CA PHE A 31 1.00 -1.80 -3.02
C PHE A 31 2.46 -1.77 -2.53
N ILE A 32 2.83 -2.69 -1.64
CA ILE A 32 4.17 -2.75 -1.06
C ILE A 32 5.21 -3.07 -2.15
N GLY A 33 4.95 -4.08 -2.98
CA GLY A 33 5.84 -4.48 -4.07
C GLY A 33 6.08 -3.35 -5.07
N ASN A 34 5.04 -2.61 -5.45
CA ASN A 34 5.16 -1.48 -6.36
C ASN A 34 5.96 -0.32 -5.74
N MET A 35 5.70 0.01 -4.48
CA MET A 35 6.45 1.03 -3.75
C MET A 35 7.95 0.70 -3.72
N PHE A 36 8.31 -0.56 -3.47
CA PHE A 36 9.70 -1.00 -3.50
C PHE A 36 10.33 -0.97 -4.88
N LYS A 37 9.63 -1.45 -5.91
CA LYS A 37 10.09 -1.38 -7.31
C LYS A 37 10.35 0.06 -7.73
N ASN A 38 9.42 0.97 -7.41
CA ASN A 38 9.54 2.40 -7.71
C ASN A 38 10.72 3.03 -6.97
N ALA A 39 10.90 2.71 -5.68
CA ALA A 39 12.02 3.23 -4.91
C ALA A 39 13.37 2.70 -5.42
N ILE A 40 13.44 1.43 -5.82
CA ILE A 40 14.66 0.83 -6.42
C ILE A 40 14.97 1.53 -7.74
N ASN A 41 13.99 1.64 -8.64
CA ASN A 41 14.17 2.30 -9.94
C ASN A 41 14.67 3.72 -9.76
N PHE A 42 14.03 4.49 -8.88
CA PHE A 42 14.42 5.86 -8.59
C PHE A 42 15.83 5.96 -7.99
N GLY A 43 16.16 5.10 -7.02
CA GLY A 43 17.47 5.09 -6.38
C GLY A 43 18.60 4.71 -7.34
N VAL A 44 18.34 3.77 -8.25
CA VAL A 44 19.27 3.42 -9.32
C VAL A 44 19.41 4.58 -10.30
N ASP A 45 18.31 5.15 -10.79
CA ASP A 45 18.34 6.25 -11.77
C ASP A 45 19.12 7.47 -11.26
N LEU A 46 18.78 7.95 -10.07
CA LEU A 46 19.49 9.08 -9.48
C LEU A 46 20.94 8.75 -9.13
N GLY A 47 21.19 7.54 -8.63
CA GLY A 47 22.54 7.10 -8.34
C GLY A 47 23.42 7.03 -9.58
N LEU A 48 22.90 6.49 -10.70
CA LEU A 48 23.60 6.47 -11.98
C LEU A 48 23.87 7.89 -12.48
N LYS A 49 22.85 8.76 -12.48
CA LYS A 49 23.01 10.17 -12.89
C LYS A 49 24.04 10.92 -12.04
N SER A 50 24.09 10.65 -10.74
CA SER A 50 25.04 11.29 -9.82
C SER A 50 26.45 10.74 -9.96
N LEU A 51 26.61 9.44 -10.18
CA LEU A 51 27.92 8.77 -10.18
C LEU A 51 28.58 8.79 -11.56
N LEU A 52 27.77 8.86 -12.62
CA LEU A 52 28.18 8.69 -14.00
C LEU A 52 27.55 9.79 -14.89
N PRO A 53 27.78 11.08 -14.58
CA PRO A 53 27.12 12.19 -15.27
C PRO A 53 27.50 12.30 -16.76
N ASP A 54 28.66 11.77 -17.14
CA ASP A 54 29.22 11.89 -18.49
C ASP A 54 28.86 10.71 -19.41
N LEU A 55 28.11 9.71 -18.92
CA LEU A 55 27.63 8.62 -19.76
C LEU A 55 26.45 9.06 -20.61
N ILE A 56 26.44 8.62 -21.87
CA ILE A 56 25.29 8.82 -22.76
C ILE A 56 24.10 7.96 -22.31
N GLU A 57 22.89 8.41 -22.66
CA GLU A 57 21.64 7.86 -22.16
C GLU A 57 21.49 6.34 -22.41
N ASP A 58 21.86 5.86 -23.60
CA ASP A 58 21.79 4.43 -23.93
C ASP A 58 22.67 3.56 -23.01
N GLN A 59 23.87 4.04 -22.67
CA GLN A 59 24.76 3.32 -21.74
C GLN A 59 24.20 3.30 -20.32
N VAL A 60 23.55 4.40 -19.89
CA VAL A 60 22.87 4.47 -18.59
C VAL A 60 21.71 3.47 -18.53
N ILE A 61 20.94 3.35 -19.62
CA ILE A 61 19.83 2.39 -19.73
C ILE A 61 20.34 0.95 -19.61
N ASP A 62 21.41 0.60 -20.32
CA ASP A 62 21.99 -0.75 -20.27
C ASP A 62 22.51 -1.11 -18.88
N ILE A 63 23.21 -0.18 -18.23
CA ILE A 63 23.70 -0.35 -16.85
C ILE A 63 22.51 -0.52 -15.89
N LYS A 64 21.49 0.34 -16.00
CA LYS A 64 20.27 0.27 -15.18
C LYS A 64 19.60 -1.09 -15.33
N ASN A 65 19.33 -1.53 -16.55
CA ASN A 65 18.65 -2.80 -16.82
C ASN A 65 19.45 -3.97 -16.25
N SER A 66 20.78 -3.96 -16.42
CA SER A 66 21.65 -4.99 -15.83
C SER A 66 21.55 -5.05 -14.31
N ILE A 67 21.51 -3.89 -13.64
CA ILE A 67 21.34 -3.82 -12.18
C ILE A 67 19.95 -4.34 -11.75
N LEU A 68 18.89 -3.91 -12.43
CA LEU A 68 17.51 -4.28 -12.10
C LEU A 68 17.24 -5.77 -12.32
N GLU A 69 17.60 -6.30 -13.48
CA GLU A 69 17.35 -7.69 -13.86
C GLU A 69 18.27 -8.67 -13.13
N GLY A 70 19.56 -8.34 -13.02
CA GLY A 70 20.57 -9.20 -12.40
C GLY A 70 20.59 -9.12 -10.87
N GLY A 71 20.13 -8.01 -10.29
CA GLY A 71 20.24 -7.73 -8.86
C GLY A 71 18.94 -7.78 -8.08
N PHE A 72 17.85 -7.30 -8.67
CA PHE A 72 16.63 -7.01 -7.91
C PHE A 72 15.45 -7.93 -8.18
N LYS A 73 15.46 -8.72 -9.25
CA LYS A 73 14.41 -9.73 -9.53
C LYS A 73 14.19 -10.66 -8.33
N GLU A 74 15.24 -11.29 -7.83
CA GLU A 74 15.20 -12.12 -6.60
C GLU A 74 15.15 -11.29 -5.31
N GLY A 75 15.65 -10.06 -5.36
CA GLY A 75 15.72 -9.14 -4.22
C GLY A 75 14.35 -8.65 -3.76
N VAL A 76 13.45 -8.36 -4.71
CA VAL A 76 12.06 -7.96 -4.43
C VAL A 76 11.28 -9.12 -3.83
N ASP A 77 11.43 -10.35 -4.33
CA ASP A 77 10.75 -11.53 -3.77
C ASP A 77 11.21 -11.81 -2.34
N THR A 78 12.53 -11.73 -2.09
CA THR A 78 13.10 -11.87 -0.75
C THR A 78 12.58 -10.78 0.20
N LEU A 79 12.41 -9.57 -0.31
CA LEU A 79 11.87 -8.46 0.44
C LEU A 79 10.40 -8.72 0.80
N MET A 80 9.58 -9.11 -0.18
CA MET A 80 8.16 -9.42 0.05
C MET A 80 7.99 -10.57 1.04
N LYS A 81 8.88 -11.57 1.00
CA LYS A 81 8.92 -12.63 2.02
C LYS A 81 9.14 -12.05 3.43
N LYS A 82 10.11 -11.16 3.62
CA LYS A 82 10.37 -10.53 4.92
C LYS A 82 9.22 -9.65 5.41
N VAL A 83 8.59 -8.91 4.51
CA VAL A 83 7.38 -8.13 4.82
C VAL A 83 6.26 -9.04 5.29
N ASN A 84 6.06 -10.19 4.62
CA ASN A 84 5.08 -11.19 5.02
C ASN A 84 5.43 -11.90 6.32
N GLU A 85 6.71 -12.19 6.56
CA GLU A 85 7.19 -12.71 7.85
C GLU A 85 6.89 -11.72 8.98
N PHE A 86 7.14 -10.42 8.77
CA PHE A 86 6.78 -9.38 9.73
C PHE A 86 5.26 -9.34 9.95
N LYS A 87 4.47 -9.34 8.88
CA LYS A 87 3.01 -9.41 8.93
C LYS A 87 2.55 -10.57 9.82
N ASN A 88 3.11 -11.75 9.64
CA ASN A 88 2.75 -12.94 10.42
C ASN A 88 3.27 -12.89 11.88
N SER A 89 4.30 -12.09 12.16
CA SER A 89 4.90 -11.96 13.50
C SER A 89 4.15 -11.00 14.42
N ILE A 90 3.29 -10.13 13.87
CA ILE A 90 2.43 -9.26 14.69
C ILE A 90 1.35 -10.15 15.33
N THR A 91 1.59 -10.56 16.57
CA THR A 91 0.66 -11.33 17.39
C THR A 91 -0.63 -10.53 17.61
N GLY A 92 -1.72 -10.94 16.96
CA GLY A 92 -3.03 -10.28 17.06
C GLY A 92 -3.75 -10.04 15.72
N ILE A 93 -3.08 -10.29 14.59
CA ILE A 93 -3.72 -10.21 13.27
C ILE A 93 -4.63 -11.43 13.07
N PHE A 94 -5.92 -11.28 13.39
CA PHE A 94 -6.95 -12.31 13.17
C PHE A 94 -7.19 -12.60 11.67
N THR A 95 -6.83 -11.67 10.78
CA THR A 95 -7.19 -11.67 9.34
C THR A 95 -6.04 -12.03 8.40
N GLY A 96 -4.83 -12.18 8.93
CA GLY A 96 -3.59 -12.27 8.14
C GLY A 96 -3.22 -11.01 7.33
N ASN A 97 -3.81 -9.83 7.58
CA ASN A 97 -3.55 -8.59 6.82
C ASN A 97 -3.05 -7.43 7.70
N PHE A 98 -2.37 -6.45 7.11
CA PHE A 98 -2.09 -5.18 7.81
C PHE A 98 -3.41 -4.46 8.11
N ASN A 99 -3.49 -3.78 9.25
CA ASN A 99 -4.67 -3.04 9.69
C ASN A 99 -4.61 -1.55 9.34
N ASN A 100 -3.42 -1.00 9.17
CA ASN A 100 -3.22 0.41 8.85
C ASN A 100 -1.86 0.66 8.17
N ILE A 101 -1.71 1.87 7.62
CA ILE A 101 -0.50 2.29 6.92
C ILE A 101 0.74 2.38 7.83
N GLN A 102 0.58 2.60 9.13
CA GLN A 102 1.72 2.69 10.06
C GLN A 102 2.37 1.33 10.30
N GLU A 103 1.59 0.25 10.29
CA GLU A 103 2.14 -1.11 10.35
C GLU A 103 2.99 -1.41 9.10
N ILE A 104 2.53 -1.00 7.91
CA ILE A 104 3.32 -1.11 6.66
C ILE A 104 4.59 -0.26 6.75
N ASN A 105 4.49 1.00 7.19
CA ASN A 105 5.63 1.91 7.39
C ASN A 105 6.68 1.33 8.35
N THR A 106 6.23 0.65 9.41
CA THR A 106 7.11 -0.03 10.35
C THR A 106 7.79 -1.24 9.70
N ALA A 107 7.03 -2.05 8.97
CA ALA A 107 7.56 -3.20 8.23
C ALA A 107 8.65 -2.78 7.24
N THR A 108 8.43 -1.68 6.51
CA THR A 108 9.35 -1.20 5.46
C THR A 108 10.64 -0.61 6.01
N LYS A 109 10.65 -0.16 7.26
CA LYS A 109 11.82 0.39 7.97
C LYS A 109 12.66 -0.66 8.69
N GLN A 110 12.19 -1.91 8.79
CA GLN A 110 12.98 -2.93 9.47
C GLN A 110 14.32 -3.16 8.76
N GLY A 111 15.40 -3.21 9.56
CA GLY A 111 16.79 -3.15 9.07
C GLY A 111 17.20 -4.25 8.07
N GLY A 112 16.39 -5.30 7.93
CA GLY A 112 16.58 -6.35 6.94
C GLY A 112 16.36 -5.89 5.49
N ILE A 113 15.62 -4.82 5.25
CA ILE A 113 15.20 -4.37 3.91
C ILE A 113 16.33 -3.64 3.17
N ILE A 114 16.94 -2.64 3.81
CA ILE A 114 18.10 -1.92 3.24
C ILE A 114 19.25 -2.90 2.93
N LYS A 115 19.45 -3.90 3.80
CA LYS A 115 20.44 -4.95 3.57
C LYS A 115 20.11 -5.81 2.34
N THR A 116 18.84 -6.15 2.12
CA THR A 116 18.41 -6.89 0.91
C THR A 116 18.66 -6.05 -0.35
N VAL A 117 18.31 -4.77 -0.34
CA VAL A 117 18.54 -3.85 -1.47
C VAL A 117 20.03 -3.67 -1.76
N SER A 118 20.85 -3.50 -0.73
CA SER A 118 22.32 -3.40 -0.85
C SER A 118 22.96 -4.63 -1.47
N LYS A 119 22.47 -5.82 -1.10
CA LYS A 119 22.87 -7.08 -1.73
C LYS A 119 22.43 -7.15 -3.18
N GLY A 120 21.19 -6.74 -3.47
CA GLY A 120 20.66 -6.67 -4.84
C GLY A 120 21.50 -5.78 -5.74
N LEU A 121 21.82 -4.55 -5.29
CA LEU A 121 22.73 -3.65 -6.01
C LEU A 121 24.07 -4.31 -6.31
N SER A 122 24.68 -4.91 -5.29
CA SER A 122 26.00 -5.53 -5.45
C SER A 122 25.95 -6.68 -6.46
N LYS A 123 24.91 -7.54 -6.39
CA LYS A 123 24.70 -8.65 -7.32
C LYS A 123 24.45 -8.16 -8.76
N GLY A 124 23.64 -7.11 -8.92
CA GLY A 124 23.34 -6.50 -10.22
C GLY A 124 24.61 -5.95 -10.87
N ILE A 125 25.39 -5.15 -10.13
CA ILE A 125 26.66 -4.60 -10.60
C ILE A 125 27.65 -5.72 -10.95
N ASP A 126 27.78 -6.74 -10.12
CA ASP A 126 28.68 -7.88 -10.37
C ASP A 126 28.26 -8.68 -11.60
N THR A 127 26.96 -8.88 -11.81
CA THR A 127 26.43 -9.60 -12.97
C THR A 127 26.71 -8.82 -14.25
N GLY A 128 26.41 -7.52 -14.27
CA GLY A 128 26.69 -6.66 -15.42
C GLY A 128 28.17 -6.54 -15.75
N ALA A 129 29.04 -6.51 -14.73
CA ALA A 129 30.48 -6.50 -14.92
C ALA A 129 31.00 -7.83 -15.51
N LYS A 130 30.44 -8.96 -15.09
CA LYS A 130 30.79 -10.30 -15.61
C LYS A 130 30.32 -10.51 -17.05
N SER A 131 29.15 -9.99 -17.42
CA SER A 131 28.62 -10.10 -18.78
C SER A 131 29.25 -9.11 -19.77
N GLY A 132 30.00 -8.12 -19.28
CA GLY A 132 30.63 -7.08 -20.10
C GLY A 132 29.73 -5.89 -20.41
N ILE A 133 28.46 -5.91 -19.97
CA ILE A 133 27.52 -4.78 -20.11
C ILE A 133 28.01 -3.57 -19.33
N ILE A 134 28.53 -3.80 -18.11
CA ILE A 134 29.12 -2.77 -17.27
C ILE A 134 30.64 -2.86 -17.39
N PRO A 135 31.34 -1.86 -17.98
CA PRO A 135 32.79 -1.84 -18.01
C PRO A 135 33.38 -1.93 -16.59
N LYS A 136 34.51 -2.61 -16.42
CA LYS A 136 35.13 -2.81 -15.09
C LYS A 136 35.38 -1.51 -14.32
N SER A 137 35.80 -0.45 -15.02
CA SER A 137 35.98 0.89 -14.44
C SER A 137 34.67 1.44 -13.88
N ILE A 138 33.58 1.35 -14.65
CA ILE A 138 32.24 1.77 -14.25
C ILE A 138 31.73 0.90 -13.09
N GLY A 139 31.92 -0.42 -13.14
CA GLY A 139 31.58 -1.32 -12.05
C GLY A 139 32.30 -0.96 -10.74
N GLY A 140 33.55 -0.50 -10.81
CA GLY A 140 34.30 0.04 -9.67
C GLY A 140 33.67 1.30 -9.08
N ILE A 141 33.30 2.26 -9.95
CA ILE A 141 32.62 3.50 -9.55
C ILE A 141 31.28 3.19 -8.86
N LEU A 142 30.47 2.32 -9.44
CA LEU A 142 29.16 1.93 -8.90
C LEU A 142 29.29 1.23 -7.53
N LYS A 143 30.30 0.38 -7.35
CA LYS A 143 30.57 -0.25 -6.05
C LYS A 143 30.96 0.76 -4.99
N ALA A 144 31.79 1.74 -5.33
CA ALA A 144 32.18 2.81 -4.42
C ALA A 144 30.99 3.74 -4.10
N GLY A 145 30.15 4.03 -5.09
CA GLY A 145 28.95 4.87 -4.98
C GLY A 145 27.69 4.19 -4.45
N LYS A 146 27.76 2.91 -4.06
CA LYS A 146 26.60 2.13 -3.60
C LYS A 146 25.83 2.80 -2.45
N THR A 147 26.53 3.47 -1.54
CA THR A 147 25.89 4.19 -0.43
C THR A 147 25.00 5.31 -0.95
N THR A 148 25.41 6.04 -2.00
CA THR A 148 24.59 7.06 -2.65
C THR A 148 23.31 6.45 -3.21
N MET A 149 23.40 5.37 -3.98
CA MET A 149 22.23 4.65 -4.51
C MET A 149 21.28 4.15 -3.41
N LEU A 150 21.83 3.66 -2.29
CA LEU A 150 21.03 3.21 -1.15
C LEU A 150 20.32 4.35 -0.42
N ASN A 151 20.96 5.51 -0.32
CA ASN A 151 20.36 6.70 0.27
C ASN A 151 19.21 7.19 -0.63
N GLU A 152 19.41 7.26 -1.94
CA GLU A 152 18.34 7.65 -2.87
C GLU A 152 17.14 6.68 -2.86
N PHE A 153 17.42 5.37 -2.79
CA PHE A 153 16.38 4.36 -2.56
C PHE A 153 15.60 4.63 -1.26
N SER A 154 16.31 4.86 -0.15
CA SER A 154 15.69 5.05 1.17
C SER A 154 14.85 6.33 1.20
N ASN A 155 15.37 7.42 0.66
CA ASN A 155 14.66 8.69 0.54
C ASN A 155 13.40 8.56 -0.31
N SER A 156 13.47 7.82 -1.42
CA SER A 156 12.31 7.57 -2.28
C SER A 156 11.25 6.74 -1.58
N LEU A 157 11.64 5.67 -0.89
CA LEU A 157 10.74 4.84 -0.11
C LEU A 157 10.04 5.64 1.00
N GLU A 158 10.80 6.45 1.74
CA GLU A 158 10.25 7.32 2.77
C GLU A 158 9.29 8.37 2.20
N SER A 159 9.65 9.00 1.09
CA SER A 159 8.82 10.00 0.42
C SER A 159 7.49 9.41 -0.07
N GLN A 160 7.54 8.23 -0.70
CA GLN A 160 6.33 7.50 -1.12
C GLN A 160 5.45 7.16 0.08
N MET A 161 6.03 6.60 1.15
CA MET A 161 5.29 6.25 2.37
C MET A 161 4.66 7.48 3.03
N ARG A 162 5.37 8.61 3.10
CA ARG A 162 4.84 9.88 3.65
C ARG A 162 3.64 10.38 2.87
N LYS A 163 3.68 10.32 1.53
CA LYS A 163 2.54 10.71 0.68
C LYS A 163 1.31 9.83 0.96
N GLU A 164 1.51 8.53 1.12
CA GLU A 164 0.42 7.61 1.43
C GLU A 164 -0.17 7.88 2.82
N ILE A 165 0.67 8.07 3.86
CA ILE A 165 0.23 8.47 5.19
C ILE A 165 -0.63 9.74 5.15
N GLN A 166 -0.21 10.76 4.39
CA GLN A 166 -0.97 12.00 4.23
C GLN A 166 -2.35 11.80 3.59
N LYS A 167 -2.49 10.85 2.65
CA LYS A 167 -3.80 10.49 2.10
C LYS A 167 -4.70 9.85 3.17
N PHE A 168 -4.15 9.00 4.04
CA PHE A 168 -4.91 8.44 5.17
C PHE A 168 -5.32 9.51 6.19
N ASP A 169 -4.43 10.46 6.50
CA ASP A 169 -4.77 11.59 7.38
C ASP A 169 -5.90 12.44 6.79
N THR A 170 -5.86 12.67 5.47
CA THR A 170 -6.93 13.36 4.74
C THR A 170 -8.25 12.60 4.80
N LEU A 171 -8.23 11.27 4.62
CA LEU A 171 -9.43 10.45 4.74
C LEU A 171 -10.04 10.53 6.15
N ASN A 172 -9.21 10.44 7.19
CA ASN A 172 -9.66 10.54 8.58
C ASN A 172 -10.31 11.90 8.88
N ASP A 173 -9.72 12.99 8.38
CA ASP A 173 -10.30 14.35 8.50
C ASP A 173 -11.65 14.46 7.74
N LEU A 174 -11.75 13.88 6.55
CA LEU A 174 -13.01 13.84 5.79
C LEU A 174 -14.09 13.04 6.53
N ASN A 175 -13.75 11.87 7.09
CA ASN A 175 -14.68 11.06 7.88
C ASN A 175 -15.20 11.85 9.08
N LYS A 176 -14.31 12.53 9.82
CA LYS A 176 -14.70 13.40 10.93
C LYS A 176 -15.66 14.50 10.48
N LYS A 177 -15.32 15.20 9.40
CA LYS A 177 -16.16 16.27 8.82
C LYS A 177 -17.53 15.76 8.34
N TRP A 178 -17.60 14.52 7.87
CA TRP A 178 -18.86 13.89 7.50
C TRP A 178 -19.74 13.64 8.73
N TYR A 179 -19.19 13.09 9.82
CA TYR A 179 -19.92 12.92 11.08
C TYR A 179 -20.34 14.26 11.71
N ASP A 180 -19.47 15.28 11.69
CA ASP A 180 -19.83 16.63 12.13
C ASP A 180 -21.01 17.20 11.31
N ALA A 181 -21.08 16.89 10.00
CA ALA A 181 -22.17 17.30 9.14
C ALA A 181 -23.47 16.52 9.41
N LEU A 182 -23.36 15.23 9.75
CA LEU A 182 -24.47 14.40 10.20
C LEU A 182 -25.10 14.97 11.48
N ASP A 183 -24.26 15.29 12.49
CA ASP A 183 -24.71 15.87 13.76
C ASP A 183 -25.38 17.24 13.55
N GLN A 184 -24.90 18.02 12.58
CA GLN A 184 -25.50 19.30 12.17
C GLN A 184 -26.75 19.15 11.29
N ARG A 185 -27.16 17.92 10.97
CA ARG A 185 -28.22 17.61 9.99
C ARG A 185 -28.02 18.32 8.63
N ASN A 186 -26.77 18.48 8.21
CA ASN A 186 -26.40 19.21 6.99
C ASN A 186 -26.15 18.25 5.82
N PHE A 187 -27.22 17.94 5.09
CA PHE A 187 -27.19 16.97 3.99
C PHE A 187 -26.24 17.37 2.85
N ASP A 188 -26.16 18.65 2.49
CA ASP A 188 -25.29 19.12 1.40
C ASP A 188 -23.81 18.90 1.74
N LYS A 189 -23.39 19.20 2.97
CA LYS A 189 -22.03 18.90 3.44
C LYS A 189 -21.77 17.40 3.48
N MET A 190 -22.73 16.61 3.95
CA MET A 190 -22.59 15.15 3.95
C MET A 190 -22.38 14.63 2.53
N THR A 191 -23.20 15.05 1.56
CA THR A 191 -23.07 14.69 0.14
C THR A 191 -21.66 14.99 -0.36
N LYS A 192 -21.19 16.22 -0.15
CA LYS A 192 -19.84 16.65 -0.54
C LYS A 192 -18.73 15.80 0.08
N TYR A 193 -18.87 15.43 1.36
CA TYR A 193 -17.86 14.63 2.04
C TYR A 193 -17.93 13.15 1.65
N THR A 194 -19.13 12.58 1.45
CA THR A 194 -19.32 11.23 0.92
C THR A 194 -18.60 11.09 -0.42
N GLU A 195 -18.82 12.00 -1.38
CA GLU A 195 -18.16 11.95 -2.69
C GLU A 195 -16.62 11.96 -2.59
N LYS A 196 -16.07 12.77 -1.67
CA LYS A 196 -14.63 12.86 -1.44
C LYS A 196 -14.07 11.60 -0.78
N ILE A 197 -14.78 11.05 0.20
CA ILE A 197 -14.42 9.82 0.91
C ILE A 197 -14.43 8.65 -0.08
N SER A 198 -15.50 8.49 -0.87
CA SER A 198 -15.63 7.43 -1.87
C SER A 198 -14.55 7.51 -2.94
N THR A 199 -14.21 8.72 -3.40
CA THR A 199 -13.12 8.93 -4.35
C THR A 199 -11.77 8.55 -3.74
N LEU A 200 -11.41 9.14 -2.59
CA LEU A 200 -10.11 8.93 -1.96
C LEU A 200 -9.91 7.47 -1.51
N SER A 201 -10.96 6.83 -0.98
CA SER A 201 -10.92 5.43 -0.53
C SER A 201 -10.63 4.44 -1.66
N LYS A 202 -10.90 4.76 -2.92
CA LYS A 202 -10.59 3.90 -4.08
C LYS A 202 -9.10 3.92 -4.43
N ASP A 203 -8.43 5.03 -4.17
CA ASP A 203 -7.01 5.24 -4.49
C ASP A 203 -6.05 4.75 -3.39
N LEU A 204 -6.59 4.40 -2.21
CA LEU A 204 -5.81 3.95 -1.06
C LEU A 204 -5.55 2.45 -1.10
N VAL A 205 -4.44 2.04 -0.47
CA VAL A 205 -4.26 0.62 -0.11
C VAL A 205 -5.41 0.18 0.81
N LYS A 206 -5.96 -0.99 0.51
CA LYS A 206 -7.17 -1.52 1.11
C LYS A 206 -6.88 -2.03 2.52
N PHE A 207 -7.66 -1.54 3.47
CA PHE A 207 -7.73 -2.02 4.84
C PHE A 207 -9.18 -2.31 5.20
N SER A 208 -9.42 -3.35 6.02
CA SER A 208 -10.78 -3.78 6.37
C SER A 208 -11.58 -2.66 7.05
N ASN A 209 -10.94 -1.96 7.99
CA ASN A 209 -11.53 -0.82 8.70
C ASN A 209 -11.96 0.31 7.74
N ILE A 210 -11.13 0.66 6.75
CA ILE A 210 -11.46 1.70 5.77
C ILE A 210 -12.60 1.27 4.86
N ILE A 211 -12.56 0.04 4.34
CA ILE A 211 -13.65 -0.48 3.51
C ILE A 211 -14.97 -0.44 4.28
N ASN A 212 -14.96 -0.84 5.55
CA ASN A 212 -16.16 -0.87 6.37
C ASN A 212 -16.67 0.53 6.70
N GLU A 213 -15.77 1.47 7.05
CA GLU A 213 -16.13 2.84 7.38
C GLU A 213 -16.70 3.59 6.16
N THR A 214 -16.06 3.47 4.99
CA THR A 214 -16.56 4.05 3.73
C THR A 214 -17.95 3.52 3.39
N LYS A 215 -18.15 2.20 3.47
CA LYS A 215 -19.47 1.58 3.21
C LYS A 215 -20.54 2.09 4.16
N LYS A 216 -20.22 2.15 5.46
CA LYS A 216 -21.15 2.66 6.47
C LYS A 216 -21.56 4.11 6.18
N ILE A 217 -20.60 4.96 5.80
CA ILE A 217 -20.86 6.36 5.43
C ILE A 217 -21.76 6.45 4.18
N GLU A 218 -21.50 5.64 3.15
CA GLU A 218 -22.32 5.58 1.94
C GLU A 218 -23.75 5.08 2.22
N GLU A 219 -23.89 4.01 3.01
CA GLU A 219 -25.19 3.43 3.39
C GLU A 219 -26.02 4.42 4.21
N LEU A 220 -25.42 5.06 5.21
CA LEU A 220 -26.10 6.10 6.01
C LEU A 220 -26.50 7.31 5.15
N HIS A 221 -25.61 7.76 4.27
CA HIS A 221 -25.90 8.88 3.38
C HIS A 221 -27.08 8.57 2.44
N ASN A 222 -27.08 7.39 1.81
CA ASN A 222 -28.14 6.95 0.93
C ASN A 222 -29.47 6.78 1.68
N PHE A 223 -29.43 6.20 2.88
CA PHE A 223 -30.61 6.07 3.72
C PHE A 223 -31.27 7.43 4.00
N ILE A 224 -30.49 8.42 4.43
CA ILE A 224 -30.98 9.77 4.72
C ILE A 224 -31.56 10.42 3.46
N LYS A 225 -30.89 10.23 2.32
CA LYS A 225 -31.34 10.75 1.01
C LYS A 225 -32.69 10.16 0.60
N GLU A 226 -32.84 8.84 0.69
CA GLU A 226 -34.05 8.12 0.25
C GLU A 226 -35.24 8.37 1.18
N ASN A 227 -34.99 8.51 2.48
CA ASN A 227 -36.05 8.66 3.48
C ASN A 227 -36.33 10.12 3.87
N ASN A 228 -35.49 11.06 3.40
CA ASN A 228 -35.50 12.47 3.80
C ASN A 228 -35.58 12.65 5.32
N SER A 229 -34.85 11.82 6.07
CA SER A 229 -34.89 11.78 7.54
C SER A 229 -33.50 11.53 8.10
N PHE A 230 -33.17 12.26 9.18
CA PHE A 230 -31.99 12.05 10.01
C PHE A 230 -32.28 11.16 11.22
N ASP A 231 -33.55 10.83 11.45
CA ASP A 231 -34.00 10.05 12.58
C ASP A 231 -34.09 8.57 12.13
N PHE A 232 -33.09 7.81 12.54
CA PHE A 232 -32.94 6.38 12.21
C PHE A 232 -32.48 5.58 13.41
N MET A 233 -32.80 4.29 13.42
CA MET A 233 -32.24 3.30 14.32
C MET A 233 -31.48 2.23 13.53
N VAL A 234 -30.53 1.57 14.19
CA VAL A 234 -29.85 0.39 13.65
C VAL A 234 -30.47 -0.84 14.31
N GLY A 235 -31.10 -1.70 13.51
CA GLY A 235 -31.67 -2.97 13.95
C GLY A 235 -30.61 -3.93 14.48
N THR A 236 -31.03 -4.99 15.17
CA THR A 236 -30.13 -6.02 15.73
C THR A 236 -29.38 -6.81 14.65
N ASP A 237 -29.86 -6.76 13.41
CA ASP A 237 -29.24 -7.34 12.22
C ASP A 237 -28.36 -6.34 11.43
N GLY A 238 -28.24 -5.10 11.92
CA GLY A 238 -27.49 -4.02 11.28
C GLY A 238 -28.28 -3.20 10.26
N ALA A 239 -29.56 -3.51 10.03
CA ALA A 239 -30.38 -2.77 9.07
C ALA A 239 -30.75 -1.36 9.59
N LEU A 240 -30.71 -0.36 8.71
CA LEU A 240 -31.18 1.00 9.01
C LEU A 240 -32.70 1.06 8.90
N MET A 241 -33.37 1.54 9.96
CA MET A 241 -34.81 1.72 10.01
C MET A 241 -35.16 3.16 10.35
N LYS A 242 -36.18 3.72 9.71
CA LYS A 242 -36.66 5.08 9.99
C LYS A 242 -37.34 5.11 11.36
N LEU A 243 -37.08 6.16 12.14
CA LEU A 243 -37.89 6.49 13.31
C LEU A 243 -39.03 7.41 12.84
N ASP A 244 -40.26 6.98 13.07
CA ASP A 244 -41.47 7.77 12.79
C ASP A 244 -41.71 8.85 13.85
#